data_AF-A0A286UA63-F1
#
_entry.id   AF-A0A286UA63-F1
#
_cell.length_a   1.000
_cell.length_b   1.000
_cell.length_c   1.000
_cell.angle_alpha   90.00
_cell.angle_beta   90.00
_cell.angle_gamma   90.00
#
_symmetry.space_group_name_H-M   'P 1'
#
loop_
_entity.id
_entity.type
_entity.pdbx_description
1 polymer ?
#
loop_
_entity_poly.entity_id
_entity_poly.type
_entity_poly.pdbx_seq_one_letter_code
_entity_poly.pdbx_strand_id
1 'polypeptide(L)'
;MSRVEVMAASAPSEFEVQRGTKRPRTEEDLSTSSPINTKGLNDTEKEEVHIPQLPPLLRGHPEVHLRNGVMRASRLAATHEPDAEKAFFVADLSVVYKQHQRWVKNLPEVTPFYAIKCNPDPYVLRLLAALGAGFDCASNNEIARVLALGNVDPSRIIFANPCKALSFIRNASKMGVEMMTFDNADELHKVSRTHPNAKLVVRILADDSKSLCRFGTKFGAPLEIVPGLLAKARELNLNVVGVSFHVGSGCYDVSVFADAIRRARSAFDMGKDAGYEFTLLDIGGGFEDATFEASAAVLTEAIENYFPDCKSLKIIAEPGRFYVSKAFHLAANIIARRASGNESQGEAASVSAEDANRPVVMYYINDGVYGSFNCILFDHQIVHPYVLSKGGSFHVPSSEPVRPSSVWGPTCDSIDLVCPSTQLPESLAVGDWLAFENMGAYTVCAASQFNGFELSNVTYTSGGGQSSAEVRRVLAGAYGEAGGVSG
;
A
#
# COMPACT_ATOMS: atom_id res chain seq x y z
N MET A 1 25.10 27.26 20.79
CA MET A 1 25.96 27.67 19.66
C MET A 1 26.79 26.47 19.23
N SER A 2 26.37 25.80 18.16
CA SER A 2 27.20 24.84 17.40
C SER A 2 26.79 24.97 15.94
N ARG A 3 27.72 25.44 15.11
CA ARG A 3 27.56 25.60 13.66
C ARG A 3 27.53 24.23 13.01
N VAL A 4 26.54 23.98 12.14
CA VAL A 4 26.55 22.88 11.18
C VAL A 4 26.84 23.52 9.82
N GLU A 5 27.97 23.15 9.22
CA GLU A 5 28.36 23.56 7.87
C GLU A 5 27.58 22.76 6.82
N VAL A 6 27.01 23.48 5.85
CA VAL A 6 26.32 22.91 4.69
C VAL A 6 27.36 22.68 3.60
N MET A 7 27.57 21.43 3.18
CA MET A 7 28.41 21.09 2.03
C MET A 7 27.68 21.47 0.73
N ALA A 8 28.32 22.30 -0.08
CA ALA A 8 27.85 22.73 -1.39
C ALA A 8 28.04 21.61 -2.45
N ALA A 9 27.02 21.42 -3.29
CA ALA A 9 27.05 20.49 -4.41
C ALA A 9 27.89 21.05 -5.58
N SER A 10 28.77 20.21 -6.11
CA SER A 10 29.66 20.49 -7.24
C SER A 10 28.89 20.63 -8.56
N ALA A 11 29.25 21.63 -9.36
CA ALA A 11 28.69 21.91 -10.69
C ALA A 11 29.05 20.82 -11.73
N PRO A 12 28.18 20.56 -12.73
CA PRO A 12 28.49 19.63 -13.81
C PRO A 12 29.42 20.26 -14.86
N SER A 13 30.40 19.46 -15.28
CA SER A 13 31.43 19.75 -16.29
C SER A 13 30.86 19.96 -17.70
N GLU A 14 31.43 20.95 -18.39
CA GLU A 14 31.21 21.32 -19.79
C GLU A 14 31.42 20.12 -20.74
N PHE A 15 30.46 19.90 -21.65
CA PHE A 15 30.63 19.03 -22.81
C PHE A 15 30.75 19.89 -24.08
N GLU A 16 31.92 19.79 -24.71
CA GLU A 16 32.30 20.41 -25.98
C GLU A 16 31.40 19.93 -27.13
N VAL A 17 30.76 20.87 -27.83
CA VAL A 17 30.00 20.63 -29.07
C VAL A 17 30.93 20.80 -30.27
N GLN A 18 31.29 19.71 -30.94
CA GLN A 18 31.97 19.75 -32.23
C GLN A 18 31.01 20.21 -33.33
N ARG A 19 31.38 21.31 -34.00
CA ARG A 19 30.69 21.90 -35.14
C ARG A 19 30.90 21.05 -36.40
N GLY A 20 29.81 20.46 -36.91
CA GLY A 20 29.75 19.87 -38.25
C GLY A 20 28.94 20.75 -39.20
N THR A 21 29.60 21.35 -40.19
CA THR A 21 29.01 22.17 -41.25
C THR A 21 28.28 21.31 -42.29
N LYS A 22 26.96 21.52 -42.50
CA LYS A 22 26.26 21.10 -43.73
C LYS A 22 25.24 22.16 -44.17
N ARG A 23 25.23 22.37 -45.50
CA ARG A 23 24.59 23.43 -46.32
C ARG A 23 23.05 23.50 -46.18
N PRO A 24 22.41 24.66 -46.49
CA PRO A 24 20.97 24.82 -46.43
C PRO A 24 20.26 24.11 -47.59
N ARG A 25 19.12 23.48 -47.30
CA ARG A 25 18.17 22.98 -48.32
C ARG A 25 16.98 23.93 -48.41
N THR A 26 16.60 24.24 -49.65
CA THR A 26 15.52 25.12 -50.08
C THR A 26 14.14 24.47 -49.94
N GLU A 27 13.10 25.30 -49.83
CA GLU A 27 11.68 24.95 -49.84
C GLU A 27 11.25 24.33 -51.18
N GLU A 28 11.38 23.01 -51.36
CA GLU A 28 10.70 22.32 -52.48
C GLU A 28 10.56 20.79 -52.34
N ASP A 29 10.50 20.22 -51.12
CA ASP A 29 10.29 18.77 -50.93
C ASP A 29 9.09 18.46 -50.00
N LEU A 30 7.99 19.18 -50.18
CA LEU A 30 6.67 18.85 -49.64
C LEU A 30 5.83 18.18 -50.74
N SER A 31 5.89 16.86 -50.87
CA SER A 31 4.77 15.98 -51.23
C SER A 31 5.27 14.59 -51.59
N THR A 32 4.82 13.57 -50.84
CA THR A 32 4.33 12.26 -51.32
C THR A 32 4.16 11.32 -50.13
N SER A 33 2.89 11.02 -49.84
CA SER A 33 2.45 9.98 -48.93
C SER A 33 2.74 8.59 -49.48
N SER A 34 3.22 7.66 -48.65
CA SER A 34 3.08 6.21 -48.86
C SER A 34 2.94 5.51 -47.50
N PRO A 35 2.06 4.50 -47.39
CA PRO A 35 1.64 3.94 -46.12
C PRO A 35 2.72 3.01 -45.54
N ILE A 36 3.00 3.18 -44.24
CA ILE A 36 3.89 2.30 -43.50
C ILE A 36 3.24 0.92 -43.38
N ASN A 37 3.90 -0.05 -44.00
CA ASN A 37 3.58 -1.46 -44.03
C ASN A 37 3.68 -2.06 -42.62
N THR A 38 2.55 -2.22 -41.92
CA THR A 38 2.43 -2.90 -40.63
C THR A 38 2.25 -4.40 -40.82
N LYS A 39 3.29 -5.09 -41.31
CA LYS A 39 3.39 -6.55 -41.25
C LYS A 39 4.65 -6.94 -40.49
N GLY A 40 4.48 -7.40 -39.26
CA GLY A 40 5.57 -7.97 -38.45
C GLY A 40 5.58 -7.63 -36.95
N LEU A 41 4.46 -7.23 -36.35
CA LEU A 41 4.33 -7.19 -34.88
C LEU A 41 3.57 -8.44 -34.45
N ASN A 42 4.25 -9.29 -33.68
CA ASN A 42 3.75 -10.59 -33.22
C ASN A 42 2.39 -10.47 -32.51
N ASP A 43 1.51 -11.44 -32.77
CA ASP A 43 0.13 -11.56 -32.28
C ASP A 43 -0.03 -11.74 -30.74
N THR A 44 1.00 -11.48 -29.93
CA THR A 44 0.96 -11.63 -28.46
C THR A 44 0.57 -10.34 -27.70
N GLU A 45 0.36 -9.22 -28.39
CA GLU A 45 0.06 -7.92 -27.74
C GLU A 45 -1.45 -7.63 -27.54
N LYS A 46 -2.34 -8.47 -28.09
CA LYS A 46 -3.79 -8.18 -28.18
C LYS A 46 -4.72 -8.93 -27.22
N GLU A 47 -4.20 -9.75 -26.31
CA GLU A 47 -5.09 -10.39 -25.33
C GLU A 47 -5.52 -9.35 -24.28
N GLU A 48 -6.77 -8.89 -24.40
CA GLU A 48 -7.50 -8.25 -23.32
C GLU A 48 -7.73 -9.30 -22.23
N VAL A 49 -7.16 -9.06 -21.05
CA VAL A 49 -7.38 -9.92 -19.90
C VAL A 49 -8.69 -9.51 -19.26
N HIS A 50 -9.74 -10.29 -19.50
CA HIS A 50 -11.01 -10.16 -18.79
C HIS A 50 -10.98 -11.05 -17.54
N ILE A 51 -11.09 -10.45 -16.37
CA ILE A 51 -11.27 -11.18 -15.11
C ILE A 51 -12.72 -11.02 -14.69
N PRO A 52 -13.50 -12.12 -14.57
CA PRO A 52 -14.92 -12.04 -14.26
C PRO A 52 -15.20 -11.21 -13.01
N GLN A 53 -16.26 -10.40 -13.08
CA GLN A 53 -16.75 -9.55 -11.99
C GLN A 53 -15.82 -8.40 -11.58
N LEU A 54 -14.71 -8.17 -12.29
CA LEU A 54 -13.82 -7.03 -12.03
C LEU A 54 -13.87 -5.99 -13.16
N PRO A 55 -13.60 -4.71 -12.86
CA PRO A 55 -13.47 -3.68 -13.89
C PRO A 55 -12.34 -4.02 -14.88
N PRO A 56 -12.36 -3.45 -16.10
CA PRO A 56 -11.32 -3.70 -17.09
C PRO A 56 -9.92 -3.39 -16.56
N LEU A 57 -8.97 -4.30 -16.81
CA LEU A 57 -7.56 -4.06 -16.58
C LEU A 57 -6.97 -3.36 -17.80
N LEU A 58 -6.57 -2.10 -17.67
CA LEU A 58 -5.99 -1.29 -18.74
C LEU A 58 -4.48 -1.53 -18.91
N ARG A 59 -3.90 -1.09 -20.03
CA ARG A 59 -2.44 -1.06 -20.26
C ARG A 59 -1.95 0.39 -20.16
N GLY A 60 -0.67 0.58 -19.86
CA GLY A 60 -0.02 1.90 -19.87
C GLY A 60 0.24 2.47 -18.47
N HIS A 61 1.09 3.49 -18.44
CA HIS A 61 1.55 4.13 -17.20
C HIS A 61 0.38 4.74 -16.41
N PRO A 62 0.38 4.68 -15.06
CA PRO A 62 -0.70 5.24 -14.23
C PRO A 62 -0.98 6.72 -14.52
N GLU A 63 0.05 7.52 -14.82
CA GLU A 63 -0.15 8.94 -15.21
C GLU A 63 -1.05 9.11 -16.44
N VAL A 64 -0.97 8.22 -17.42
CA VAL A 64 -1.84 8.30 -18.62
C VAL A 64 -3.30 8.13 -18.19
N HIS A 65 -3.57 7.22 -17.25
CA HIS A 65 -4.91 6.96 -16.74
C HIS A 65 -5.41 8.05 -15.80
N LEU A 66 -4.54 8.69 -15.02
CA LEU A 66 -4.87 9.90 -14.26
C LEU A 66 -5.34 11.01 -15.21
N ARG A 67 -4.57 11.29 -16.27
CA ARG A 67 -4.94 12.30 -17.28
C ARG A 67 -6.24 11.94 -18.02
N ASN A 68 -6.40 10.67 -18.40
CA ASN A 68 -7.63 10.18 -19.04
C ASN A 68 -8.85 10.31 -18.13
N GLY A 69 -8.69 10.06 -16.82
CA GLY A 69 -9.74 10.26 -15.83
C GLY A 69 -10.17 11.72 -15.72
N VAL A 70 -9.21 12.66 -15.67
CA VAL A 70 -9.50 14.11 -15.69
C VAL A 70 -10.21 14.52 -16.98
N MET A 71 -9.74 14.07 -18.15
CA MET A 71 -10.41 14.35 -19.43
C MET A 71 -11.81 13.75 -19.50
N ARG A 72 -12.02 12.57 -18.92
CA ARG A 72 -13.34 11.93 -18.83
C ARG A 72 -14.27 12.76 -17.93
N ALA A 73 -13.81 13.20 -16.77
CA ALA A 73 -14.57 14.05 -15.87
C ALA A 73 -15.03 15.33 -16.58
N SER A 74 -14.13 16.01 -17.30
CA SER A 74 -14.47 17.21 -18.07
C SER A 74 -15.55 16.96 -19.15
N ARG A 75 -15.50 15.81 -19.84
CA ARG A 75 -16.55 15.43 -20.81
C ARG A 75 -17.90 15.16 -20.16
N LEU A 76 -17.91 14.44 -19.04
CA LEU A 76 -19.13 14.12 -18.28
C LEU A 76 -19.76 15.42 -17.72
N ALA A 77 -18.94 16.34 -17.25
CA ALA A 77 -19.39 17.65 -16.74
C ALA A 77 -20.04 18.48 -17.85
N ALA A 78 -19.46 18.46 -19.07
CA ALA A 78 -20.02 19.14 -20.23
C ALA A 78 -21.39 18.57 -20.67
N THR A 79 -21.70 17.32 -20.32
CA THR A 79 -23.00 16.69 -20.54
C THR A 79 -23.92 16.74 -19.32
N HIS A 80 -23.57 17.52 -18.28
CA HIS A 80 -24.32 17.66 -17.03
C HIS A 80 -24.58 16.34 -16.29
N GLU A 81 -23.66 15.38 -16.39
CA GLU A 81 -23.73 14.15 -15.61
C GLU A 81 -23.54 14.47 -14.12
N PRO A 82 -24.41 13.95 -13.24
CA PRO A 82 -24.24 14.10 -11.80
C PRO A 82 -22.88 13.57 -11.34
N ASP A 83 -22.22 14.34 -10.48
CA ASP A 83 -20.92 14.01 -9.89
C ASP A 83 -19.81 13.67 -10.91
N ALA A 84 -19.83 14.33 -12.07
CA ALA A 84 -18.88 14.11 -13.15
C ALA A 84 -17.40 14.22 -12.73
N GLU A 85 -17.09 15.11 -11.79
CA GLU A 85 -15.75 15.39 -11.29
C GLU A 85 -15.34 14.58 -10.06
N LYS A 86 -16.04 13.47 -9.76
CA LYS A 86 -15.71 12.55 -8.64
C LYS A 86 -14.21 12.23 -8.58
N ALA A 87 -13.66 12.26 -7.36
CA ALA A 87 -12.32 11.76 -7.09
C ALA A 87 -12.20 10.28 -7.48
N PHE A 88 -11.02 9.87 -7.92
CA PHE A 88 -10.79 8.51 -8.38
C PHE A 88 -9.34 8.07 -8.17
N PHE A 89 -9.16 6.77 -8.00
CA PHE A 89 -7.87 6.11 -7.94
C PHE A 89 -7.44 5.57 -9.30
N VAL A 90 -6.11 5.50 -9.48
CA VAL A 90 -5.47 4.65 -10.47
C VAL A 90 -4.55 3.66 -9.75
N ALA A 91 -4.82 2.37 -9.91
CA ALA A 91 -4.05 1.27 -9.34
C ALA A 91 -3.17 0.59 -10.40
N ASP A 92 -1.85 0.62 -10.21
CA ASP A 92 -0.87 -0.05 -11.07
C ASP A 92 -0.43 -1.39 -10.47
N LEU A 93 -1.00 -2.48 -10.99
CA LEU A 93 -0.71 -3.84 -10.54
C LEU A 93 0.72 -4.29 -10.87
N SER A 94 1.44 -3.63 -11.79
CA SER A 94 2.86 -3.92 -12.02
C SER A 94 3.72 -3.56 -10.82
N VAL A 95 3.31 -2.58 -10.02
CA VAL A 95 4.01 -2.21 -8.78
C VAL A 95 3.89 -3.35 -7.77
N VAL A 96 2.68 -3.89 -7.57
CA VAL A 96 2.44 -5.04 -6.68
C VAL A 96 3.27 -6.25 -7.10
N TYR A 97 3.30 -6.55 -8.40
CA TYR A 97 4.13 -7.61 -8.97
C TYR A 97 5.63 -7.40 -8.70
N LYS A 98 6.14 -6.19 -8.93
CA LYS A 98 7.55 -5.85 -8.66
C LYS A 98 7.89 -5.97 -7.17
N GLN A 99 6.99 -5.56 -6.27
CA GLN A 99 7.19 -5.74 -4.83
C GLN A 99 7.24 -7.23 -4.47
N HIS A 100 6.42 -8.07 -5.10
CA HIS A 100 6.51 -9.53 -4.92
C HIS A 100 7.85 -10.09 -5.39
N GLN A 101 8.33 -9.69 -6.57
CA GLN A 101 9.64 -10.11 -7.06
C GLN A 101 10.78 -9.65 -6.14
N ARG A 102 10.69 -8.42 -5.63
CA ARG A 102 11.63 -7.86 -4.66
C ARG A 102 11.59 -8.64 -3.34
N TRP A 103 10.42 -9.06 -2.88
CA TRP A 103 10.27 -9.93 -1.71
C TRP A 103 11.01 -11.25 -1.92
N VAL A 104 10.65 -12.01 -2.96
CA VAL A 104 11.23 -13.33 -3.26
C VAL A 104 12.75 -13.24 -3.42
N LYS A 105 13.26 -12.15 -4.01
CA LYS A 105 14.70 -11.94 -4.19
C LYS A 105 15.44 -11.76 -2.86
N ASN A 106 14.88 -10.98 -1.92
CA ASN A 106 15.60 -10.57 -0.71
C ASN A 106 15.28 -11.43 0.52
N LEU A 107 14.15 -12.13 0.52
CA LEU A 107 13.70 -13.03 1.58
C LEU A 107 13.20 -14.36 0.98
N PRO A 108 14.06 -15.13 0.28
CA PRO A 108 13.64 -16.33 -0.45
C PRO A 108 13.07 -17.43 0.45
N GLU A 109 13.53 -17.52 1.70
CA GLU A 109 13.08 -18.51 2.69
C GLU A 109 11.82 -18.07 3.45
N VAL A 110 11.36 -16.83 3.27
CA VAL A 110 10.21 -16.27 4.01
C VAL A 110 8.99 -16.18 3.09
N THR A 111 7.95 -16.93 3.40
CA THR A 111 6.71 -16.88 2.64
C THR A 111 5.87 -15.67 3.05
N PRO A 112 5.50 -14.75 2.14
CA PRO A 112 4.66 -13.60 2.49
C PRO A 112 3.21 -14.02 2.65
N PHE A 113 2.59 -13.66 3.77
CA PHE A 113 1.15 -13.74 4.01
C PHE A 113 0.58 -12.31 3.98
N TYR A 114 -0.06 -11.92 2.88
CA TYR A 114 -0.50 -10.54 2.69
C TYR A 114 -1.53 -10.13 3.75
N ALA A 115 -1.27 -9.03 4.46
CA ALA A 115 -2.18 -8.49 5.47
C ALA A 115 -3.35 -7.74 4.81
N ILE A 116 -4.47 -8.44 4.64
CA ILE A 116 -5.64 -7.97 3.85
C ILE A 116 -6.22 -6.66 4.35
N LYS A 117 -6.23 -6.47 5.67
CA LYS A 117 -6.65 -5.25 6.36
C LYS A 117 -5.99 -3.98 5.82
N CYS A 118 -4.82 -4.09 5.17
CA CYS A 118 -4.12 -2.96 4.57
C CYS A 118 -4.81 -2.44 3.30
N ASN A 119 -5.21 -3.34 2.40
CA ASN A 119 -6.00 -3.02 1.22
C ASN A 119 -6.65 -4.30 0.67
N PRO A 120 -7.97 -4.51 0.87
CA PRO A 120 -8.64 -5.74 0.49
C PRO A 120 -9.14 -5.72 -0.97
N ASP A 121 -8.42 -5.00 -1.85
CA ASP A 121 -8.73 -4.82 -3.27
C ASP A 121 -8.71 -6.16 -4.03
N PRO A 122 -9.75 -6.47 -4.83
CA PRO A 122 -9.87 -7.78 -5.45
C PRO A 122 -8.77 -8.09 -6.49
N TYR A 123 -8.24 -7.09 -7.20
CA TYR A 123 -7.15 -7.33 -8.14
C TYR A 123 -5.83 -7.60 -7.40
N VAL A 124 -5.55 -6.87 -6.33
CA VAL A 124 -4.39 -7.11 -5.45
C VAL A 124 -4.44 -8.53 -4.87
N LEU A 125 -5.59 -8.93 -4.29
CA LEU A 125 -5.76 -10.25 -3.70
C LEU A 125 -5.60 -11.36 -4.75
N ARG A 126 -6.21 -11.21 -5.93
CA ARG A 126 -6.09 -12.20 -7.02
C ARG A 126 -4.65 -12.34 -7.50
N LEU A 127 -3.96 -11.23 -7.73
CA LEU A 127 -2.58 -11.23 -8.20
C LEU A 127 -1.66 -11.91 -7.19
N LEU A 128 -1.74 -11.55 -5.91
CA LEU A 128 -0.91 -12.15 -4.85
C LEU A 128 -1.22 -13.63 -4.65
N ALA A 129 -2.50 -14.03 -4.73
CA ALA A 129 -2.90 -15.43 -4.70
C ALA A 129 -2.28 -16.22 -5.87
N ALA A 130 -2.33 -15.69 -7.09
CA ALA A 130 -1.76 -16.32 -8.29
C ALA A 130 -0.22 -16.38 -8.26
N LEU A 131 0.43 -15.45 -7.54
CA LEU A 131 1.87 -15.44 -7.30
C LEU A 131 2.31 -16.37 -6.15
N GLY A 132 1.36 -16.99 -5.43
CA GLY A 132 1.66 -17.97 -4.39
C GLY A 132 1.73 -17.42 -2.95
N ALA A 133 1.43 -16.14 -2.72
CA ALA A 133 1.44 -15.55 -1.38
C ALA A 133 0.33 -16.13 -0.46
N GLY A 134 0.58 -16.28 0.83
CA GLY A 134 -0.47 -16.53 1.82
C GLY A 134 -1.29 -15.27 2.12
N PHE A 135 -2.19 -15.37 3.09
CA PHE A 135 -3.03 -14.27 3.56
C PHE A 135 -3.15 -14.24 5.07
N ASP A 136 -2.83 -13.10 5.66
CA ASP A 136 -3.17 -12.76 7.04
C ASP A 136 -4.59 -12.17 7.06
N CYS A 137 -5.48 -12.88 7.76
CA CYS A 137 -6.86 -12.48 7.97
C CYS A 137 -7.11 -12.17 9.46
N ALA A 138 -7.89 -11.12 9.73
CA ALA A 138 -8.30 -10.69 11.06
C ALA A 138 -9.81 -10.88 11.36
N SER A 139 -10.61 -11.30 10.36
CA SER A 139 -12.06 -11.52 10.51
C SER A 139 -12.62 -12.61 9.60
N ASN A 140 -13.85 -13.06 9.90
CA ASN A 140 -14.60 -14.00 9.05
C ASN A 140 -14.78 -13.49 7.61
N ASN A 141 -15.00 -12.19 7.43
CA ASN A 141 -15.25 -11.62 6.11
C ASN A 141 -13.98 -11.62 5.24
N GLU A 142 -12.80 -11.43 5.86
CA GLU A 142 -11.52 -11.54 5.14
C GLU A 142 -11.23 -12.99 4.76
N ILE A 143 -11.43 -13.94 5.68
CA ILE A 143 -11.29 -15.38 5.37
C ILE A 143 -12.22 -15.76 4.21
N ALA A 144 -13.50 -15.39 4.28
CA ALA A 144 -14.47 -15.72 3.25
C ALA A 144 -14.09 -15.08 1.90
N ARG A 145 -13.58 -13.85 1.91
CA ARG A 145 -13.13 -13.14 0.71
C ARG A 145 -11.95 -13.85 0.03
N VAL A 146 -10.95 -14.31 0.80
CA VAL A 146 -9.81 -15.06 0.28
C VAL A 146 -10.23 -16.40 -0.31
N LEU A 147 -11.07 -17.15 0.42
CA LEU A 147 -11.54 -18.46 -0.06
C LEU A 147 -12.42 -18.30 -1.31
N ALA A 148 -13.18 -17.22 -1.42
CA ALA A 148 -13.99 -16.90 -2.60
C ALA A 148 -13.16 -16.60 -3.87
N LEU A 149 -11.84 -16.42 -3.76
CA LEU A 149 -10.97 -16.31 -4.95
C LEU A 149 -10.92 -17.63 -5.73
N GLY A 150 -11.16 -18.77 -5.07
CA GLY A 150 -11.29 -20.10 -5.68
C GLY A 150 -10.00 -20.90 -5.83
N ASN A 151 -8.83 -20.27 -5.72
CA ASN A 151 -7.51 -20.90 -5.91
C ASN A 151 -6.59 -20.76 -4.67
N VAL A 152 -7.16 -20.46 -3.50
CA VAL A 152 -6.42 -20.36 -2.24
C VAL A 152 -6.84 -21.48 -1.31
N ASP A 153 -5.90 -22.36 -0.99
CA ASP A 153 -6.09 -23.40 0.01
C ASP A 153 -6.13 -22.79 1.43
N PRO A 154 -6.99 -23.26 2.36
CA PRO A 154 -7.05 -22.75 3.73
C PRO A 154 -5.70 -22.78 4.49
N SER A 155 -4.77 -23.67 4.13
CA SER A 155 -3.40 -23.71 4.71
C SER A 155 -2.53 -22.50 4.33
N ARG A 156 -2.94 -21.72 3.33
CA ARG A 156 -2.35 -20.42 2.97
C ARG A 156 -3.00 -19.25 3.71
N ILE A 157 -3.84 -19.51 4.73
CA ILE A 157 -4.44 -18.48 5.58
C ILE A 157 -3.89 -18.62 7.00
N ILE A 158 -3.47 -17.51 7.60
CA ILE A 158 -3.27 -17.38 9.04
C ILE A 158 -4.32 -16.43 9.61
N PHE A 159 -5.03 -16.85 10.65
CA PHE A 159 -5.97 -16.00 11.37
C PHE A 159 -5.22 -15.23 12.47
N ALA A 160 -4.48 -14.19 12.08
CA ALA A 160 -3.52 -13.51 12.95
C ALA A 160 -4.11 -12.38 13.81
N ASN A 161 -5.39 -12.50 14.20
CA ASN A 161 -5.97 -11.69 15.26
C ASN A 161 -5.80 -12.40 16.62
N PRO A 162 -5.05 -11.84 17.59
CA PRO A 162 -4.83 -12.52 18.88
C PRO A 162 -6.09 -12.64 19.75
N CYS A 163 -7.09 -11.78 19.53
CA CYS A 163 -8.29 -11.67 20.37
C CYS A 163 -9.57 -11.87 19.53
N LYS A 164 -9.97 -13.12 19.29
CA LYS A 164 -11.06 -13.45 18.35
C LYS A 164 -12.40 -13.65 19.04
N ALA A 165 -13.48 -13.28 18.36
CA ALA A 165 -14.82 -13.68 18.80
C ALA A 165 -14.99 -15.21 18.70
N LEU A 166 -15.72 -15.82 19.65
CA LEU A 166 -15.99 -17.27 19.65
C LEU A 166 -16.65 -17.75 18.35
N SER A 167 -17.56 -16.94 17.78
CA SER A 167 -18.20 -17.22 16.49
C SER A 167 -17.21 -17.24 15.33
N PHE A 168 -16.14 -16.44 15.41
CA PHE A 168 -15.12 -16.36 14.36
C PHE A 168 -14.20 -17.57 14.41
N ILE A 169 -13.77 -17.99 15.60
CA ILE A 169 -12.96 -19.21 15.78
C ILE A 169 -13.73 -20.44 15.26
N ARG A 170 -15.02 -20.56 15.60
CA ARG A 170 -15.88 -21.65 15.10
C ARG A 170 -16.01 -21.64 13.58
N ASN A 171 -16.11 -20.46 12.97
CA ASN A 171 -16.23 -20.35 11.53
C ASN A 171 -14.91 -20.67 10.82
N ALA A 172 -13.76 -20.21 11.35
CA ALA A 172 -12.44 -20.58 10.85
C ALA A 172 -12.24 -22.11 10.86
N SER A 173 -12.67 -22.78 11.94
CA SER A 173 -12.68 -24.25 12.03
C SER A 173 -13.51 -24.89 10.91
N LYS A 174 -14.75 -24.41 10.67
CA LYS A 174 -15.61 -24.90 9.58
C LYS A 174 -15.04 -24.67 8.19
N MET A 175 -14.29 -23.58 8.01
CA MET A 175 -13.66 -23.21 6.75
C MET A 175 -12.29 -23.89 6.54
N GLY A 176 -11.86 -24.74 7.47
CA GLY A 176 -10.56 -25.45 7.38
C GLY A 176 -9.35 -24.57 7.68
N VAL A 177 -9.53 -23.37 8.23
CA VAL A 177 -8.42 -22.49 8.63
C VAL A 177 -7.93 -22.93 10.00
N GLU A 178 -6.73 -23.53 10.03
CA GLU A 178 -6.15 -24.13 11.24
C GLU A 178 -5.21 -23.19 11.99
N MET A 179 -4.43 -22.37 11.28
CA MET A 179 -3.40 -21.51 11.90
C MET A 179 -4.02 -20.24 12.48
N MET A 180 -3.79 -19.96 13.77
CA MET A 180 -4.26 -18.73 14.41
C MET A 180 -3.35 -18.28 15.54
N THR A 181 -3.31 -16.96 15.78
CA THR A 181 -2.48 -16.38 16.84
C THR A 181 -3.21 -16.30 18.18
N PHE A 182 -2.45 -16.23 19.27
CA PHE A 182 -2.95 -15.91 20.61
C PHE A 182 -1.84 -15.26 21.44
N ASP A 183 -2.21 -14.49 22.47
CA ASP A 183 -1.26 -13.88 23.41
C ASP A 183 -1.76 -13.87 24.87
N ASN A 184 -2.89 -14.54 25.14
CA ASN A 184 -3.53 -14.57 26.45
C ASN A 184 -4.23 -15.91 26.73
N ALA A 185 -4.47 -16.22 28.01
CA ALA A 185 -5.04 -17.49 28.45
C ALA A 185 -6.54 -17.64 28.09
N ASP A 186 -7.30 -16.54 28.08
CA ASP A 186 -8.72 -16.58 27.71
C ASP A 186 -8.92 -16.99 26.25
N GLU A 187 -7.99 -16.60 25.37
CA GLU A 187 -7.97 -17.06 23.98
C GLU A 187 -7.82 -18.58 23.90
N LEU A 188 -6.91 -19.18 24.69
CA LEU A 188 -6.74 -20.64 24.76
C LEU A 188 -8.04 -21.33 25.22
N HIS A 189 -8.72 -20.80 26.23
CA HIS A 189 -10.02 -21.32 26.68
C HIS A 189 -11.11 -21.20 25.61
N LYS A 190 -11.07 -20.19 24.73
CA LYS A 190 -12.00 -20.09 23.60
C LYS A 190 -11.68 -21.13 22.53
N VAL A 191 -10.41 -21.29 22.19
CA VAL A 191 -9.95 -22.26 21.18
C VAL A 191 -10.26 -23.70 21.61
N SER A 192 -9.95 -24.10 22.83
CA SER A 192 -10.21 -25.47 23.31
C SER A 192 -11.67 -25.91 23.20
N ARG A 193 -12.61 -24.95 23.30
CA ARG A 193 -14.05 -25.22 23.17
C ARG A 193 -14.56 -25.23 21.74
N THR A 194 -13.89 -24.59 20.79
CA THR A 194 -14.47 -24.28 19.47
C THR A 194 -13.63 -24.68 18.27
N HIS A 195 -12.32 -24.85 18.44
CA HIS A 195 -11.39 -25.32 17.42
C HIS A 195 -10.20 -26.04 18.09
N PRO A 196 -10.42 -27.19 18.76
CA PRO A 196 -9.38 -27.87 19.55
C PRO A 196 -8.19 -28.37 18.73
N ASN A 197 -8.35 -28.50 17.41
CA ASN A 197 -7.31 -28.95 16.48
C ASN A 197 -6.55 -27.77 15.83
N ALA A 198 -6.79 -26.53 16.28
CA ALA A 198 -6.08 -25.37 15.76
C ALA A 198 -4.57 -25.49 15.97
N LYS A 199 -3.81 -24.95 15.02
CA LYS A 199 -2.36 -24.77 15.09
C LYS A 199 -2.09 -23.38 15.63
N LEU A 200 -1.79 -23.30 16.92
CA LEU A 200 -1.65 -22.03 17.63
C LEU A 200 -0.25 -21.45 17.51
N VAL A 201 -0.20 -20.13 17.33
CA VAL A 201 1.03 -19.35 17.23
C VAL A 201 1.04 -18.33 18.35
N VAL A 202 1.98 -18.42 19.28
CA VAL A 202 2.06 -17.44 20.38
C VAL A 202 2.63 -16.13 19.86
N ARG A 203 1.88 -15.04 19.97
CA ARG A 203 2.35 -13.72 19.60
C ARG A 203 3.10 -13.10 20.77
N ILE A 204 4.39 -12.84 20.62
CA ILE A 204 5.22 -12.19 21.64
C ILE A 204 5.28 -10.68 21.45
N LEU A 205 5.57 -9.97 22.53
CA LEU A 205 5.82 -8.54 22.52
C LEU A 205 7.19 -8.23 21.89
N ALA A 206 7.19 -7.45 20.82
CA ALA A 206 8.39 -6.86 20.22
C ALA A 206 8.58 -5.41 20.71
N ASP A 207 9.81 -4.88 20.58
CA ASP A 207 10.04 -3.45 20.73
C ASP A 207 9.51 -2.72 19.49
N ASP A 208 8.42 -1.98 19.66
CA ASP A 208 7.79 -1.16 18.62
C ASP A 208 7.92 0.35 18.89
N SER A 209 8.78 0.74 19.84
CA SER A 209 8.96 2.14 20.25
C SER A 209 9.37 3.07 19.09
N LYS A 210 9.98 2.51 18.05
CA LYS A 210 10.50 3.20 16.86
C LYS A 210 9.59 3.12 15.63
N SER A 211 8.36 2.64 15.79
CA SER A 211 7.36 2.53 14.72
C SER A 211 6.33 3.65 14.79
N LEU A 212 5.83 4.09 13.64
CA LEU A 212 4.76 5.09 13.55
C LEU A 212 3.47 4.60 14.24
N CYS A 213 3.08 3.36 13.97
CA CYS A 213 1.94 2.71 14.62
C CYS A 213 2.43 1.61 15.56
N ARG A 214 2.19 1.81 16.87
CA ARG A 214 2.56 0.88 17.95
C ARG A 214 1.43 -0.08 18.25
N PHE A 215 1.73 -1.37 18.34
CA PHE A 215 0.77 -2.43 18.66
C PHE A 215 1.03 -3.07 20.02
N GLY A 216 2.23 -2.93 20.59
CA GLY A 216 2.68 -3.55 21.83
C GLY A 216 1.90 -3.12 23.06
N THR A 217 1.25 -1.95 23.03
CA THR A 217 0.32 -1.51 24.08
C THR A 217 -0.95 -2.38 24.13
N LYS A 218 -1.33 -3.00 23.01
CA LYS A 218 -2.58 -3.76 22.88
C LYS A 218 -2.36 -5.27 22.75
N PHE A 219 -1.29 -5.70 22.09
CA PHE A 219 -1.05 -7.10 21.71
C PHE A 219 0.39 -7.52 21.96
N GLY A 220 0.58 -8.83 22.13
CA GLY A 220 1.88 -9.45 22.32
C GLY A 220 2.12 -9.79 23.79
N ALA A 221 2.43 -11.06 24.04
CA ALA A 221 2.77 -11.55 25.36
C ALA A 221 4.21 -11.14 25.71
N PRO A 222 4.44 -10.47 26.86
CA PRO A 222 5.78 -10.36 27.42
C PRO A 222 6.42 -11.74 27.60
N LEU A 223 7.73 -11.87 27.41
CA LEU A 223 8.41 -13.18 27.44
C LEU A 223 8.23 -13.90 28.78
N GLU A 224 8.12 -13.15 29.87
CA GLU A 224 7.93 -13.66 31.22
C GLU A 224 6.60 -14.42 31.42
N ILE A 225 5.57 -14.14 30.62
CA ILE A 225 4.27 -14.85 30.73
C ILE A 225 4.14 -16.02 29.75
N VAL A 226 5.01 -16.10 28.73
CA VAL A 226 4.97 -17.15 27.70
C VAL A 226 5.01 -18.57 28.31
N PRO A 227 5.87 -18.88 29.30
CA PRO A 227 5.86 -20.21 29.94
C PRO A 227 4.50 -20.57 30.55
N GLY A 228 3.83 -19.62 31.19
CA GLY A 228 2.50 -19.81 31.78
C GLY A 228 1.42 -20.07 30.72
N LEU A 229 1.50 -19.36 29.59
CA LEU A 229 0.61 -19.58 28.44
C LEU A 229 0.80 -20.98 27.82
N LEU A 230 2.05 -21.40 27.64
CA LEU A 230 2.38 -22.73 27.10
C LEU A 230 1.91 -23.85 28.03
N ALA A 231 2.10 -23.68 29.35
CA ALA A 231 1.61 -24.61 30.36
C ALA A 231 0.07 -24.73 30.32
N LYS A 232 -0.64 -23.60 30.20
CA LYS A 232 -2.11 -23.60 30.05
C LYS A 232 -2.55 -24.26 28.75
N ALA A 233 -1.85 -24.03 27.64
CA ALA A 233 -2.15 -24.70 26.38
C ALA A 233 -1.99 -26.23 26.49
N ARG A 234 -0.98 -26.72 27.24
CA ARG A 234 -0.78 -28.15 27.51
C ARG A 234 -1.92 -28.73 28.34
N GLU A 235 -2.33 -28.04 29.41
CA GLU A 235 -3.48 -28.41 30.25
C GLU A 235 -4.76 -28.58 29.42
N LEU A 236 -4.94 -27.72 28.41
CA LEU A 236 -6.09 -27.72 27.52
C LEU A 236 -5.94 -28.66 26.30
N ASN A 237 -4.85 -29.43 26.21
CA ASN A 237 -4.52 -30.30 25.07
C ASN A 237 -4.50 -29.58 23.72
N LEU A 238 -4.02 -28.33 23.69
CA LEU A 238 -3.90 -27.52 22.48
C LEU A 238 -2.52 -27.69 21.84
N ASN A 239 -2.46 -27.56 20.52
CA ASN A 239 -1.23 -27.63 19.76
C ASN A 239 -0.66 -26.23 19.49
N VAL A 240 0.47 -25.89 20.12
CA VAL A 240 1.22 -24.67 19.83
C VAL A 240 2.38 -25.03 18.90
N VAL A 241 2.42 -24.40 17.72
CA VAL A 241 3.33 -24.77 16.63
C VAL A 241 4.40 -23.72 16.34
N GLY A 242 4.36 -22.57 17.01
CA GLY A 242 5.27 -21.50 16.66
C GLY A 242 5.08 -20.21 17.42
N VAL A 243 5.88 -19.22 17.03
CA VAL A 243 5.92 -17.87 17.59
C VAL A 243 5.69 -16.85 16.49
N SER A 244 4.94 -15.79 16.78
CA SER A 244 4.85 -14.60 15.94
C SER A 244 5.23 -13.34 16.70
N PHE A 245 5.62 -12.29 15.98
CA PHE A 245 5.77 -10.94 16.52
C PHE A 245 5.40 -9.90 15.47
N HIS A 246 5.34 -8.63 15.85
CA HIS A 246 5.14 -7.53 14.90
C HIS A 246 5.86 -6.29 15.41
N VAL A 247 6.82 -5.74 14.64
CA VAL A 247 7.66 -4.61 15.08
C VAL A 247 6.99 -3.24 14.97
N GLY A 248 5.82 -3.19 14.33
CA GLY A 248 5.01 -1.97 14.15
C GLY A 248 5.04 -1.49 12.70
N SER A 249 4.06 -0.67 12.28
CA SER A 249 4.06 -0.09 10.93
C SER A 249 4.90 1.17 10.90
N GLY A 250 5.61 1.45 9.79
CA GLY A 250 6.47 2.63 9.70
C GLY A 250 7.76 2.49 10.50
N CYS A 251 8.36 1.29 10.52
CA CYS A 251 9.60 1.08 11.27
C CYS A 251 10.81 1.54 10.46
N TYR A 252 11.50 2.58 10.94
CA TYR A 252 12.69 3.13 10.28
C TYR A 252 14.01 2.55 10.81
N ASP A 253 13.99 1.96 12.01
CA ASP A 253 15.18 1.34 12.60
C ASP A 253 15.14 -0.17 12.37
N VAL A 254 15.94 -0.62 11.42
CA VAL A 254 16.00 -2.04 11.02
C VAL A 254 16.50 -2.97 12.14
N SER A 255 17.19 -2.44 13.16
CA SER A 255 17.74 -3.27 14.26
C SER A 255 16.66 -3.92 15.12
N VAL A 256 15.43 -3.39 15.13
CA VAL A 256 14.33 -3.96 15.93
C VAL A 256 13.93 -5.36 15.45
N PHE A 257 14.15 -5.68 14.16
CA PHE A 257 13.90 -7.01 13.63
C PHE A 257 14.87 -8.04 14.23
N ALA A 258 16.14 -7.69 14.40
CA ALA A 258 17.12 -8.59 15.03
C ALA A 258 16.78 -8.87 16.50
N ASP A 259 16.35 -7.85 17.26
CA ASP A 259 15.90 -8.04 18.64
C ASP A 259 14.64 -8.92 18.71
N ALA A 260 13.68 -8.71 17.80
CA ALA A 260 12.47 -9.51 17.75
C ALA A 260 12.77 -11.00 17.42
N ILE A 261 13.69 -11.26 16.50
CA ILE A 261 14.17 -12.63 16.19
C ILE A 261 14.85 -13.26 17.41
N ARG A 262 15.71 -12.52 18.11
CA ARG A 262 16.34 -12.98 19.35
C ARG A 262 15.30 -13.34 20.42
N ARG A 263 14.26 -12.53 20.59
CA ARG A 263 13.15 -12.81 21.53
C ARG A 263 12.34 -14.03 21.09
N ALA A 264 12.08 -14.17 19.79
CA ALA A 264 11.41 -15.33 19.24
C ALA A 264 12.19 -16.62 19.55
N ARG A 265 13.52 -16.60 19.41
CA ARG A 265 14.37 -17.75 19.81
C ARG A 265 14.18 -18.13 21.27
N SER A 266 14.18 -17.16 22.18
CA SER A 266 13.91 -17.44 23.61
C SER A 266 12.52 -18.08 23.81
N ALA A 267 11.50 -17.62 23.10
CA ALA A 267 10.16 -18.23 23.17
C ALA A 267 10.11 -19.64 22.56
N PHE A 268 10.90 -19.92 21.53
CA PHE A 268 11.06 -21.28 21.01
C PHE A 268 11.71 -22.22 22.03
N ASP A 269 12.72 -21.75 22.77
CA ASP A 269 13.37 -22.54 23.82
C ASP A 269 12.37 -22.86 24.95
N MET A 270 11.57 -21.88 25.36
CA MET A 270 10.45 -22.09 26.30
C MET A 270 9.41 -23.09 25.76
N GLY A 271 9.12 -23.05 24.45
CA GLY A 271 8.27 -24.02 23.76
C GLY A 271 8.78 -25.44 23.90
N LYS A 272 10.08 -25.64 23.64
CA LYS A 272 10.76 -26.92 23.79
C LYS A 272 10.73 -27.42 25.24
N ASP A 273 11.01 -26.56 26.21
CA ASP A 273 10.96 -26.90 27.63
C ASP A 273 9.55 -27.30 28.10
N ALA A 274 8.51 -26.71 27.49
CA ALA A 274 7.12 -27.07 27.72
C ALA A 274 6.65 -28.33 26.95
N GLY A 275 7.54 -28.96 26.18
CA GLY A 275 7.27 -30.18 25.41
C GLY A 275 6.55 -29.95 24.08
N TYR A 276 6.67 -28.76 23.49
CA TYR A 276 6.23 -28.48 22.12
C TYR A 276 7.38 -28.56 21.12
N GLU A 277 7.04 -28.94 19.89
CA GLU A 277 7.91 -28.83 18.73
C GLU A 277 7.40 -27.68 17.86
N PHE A 278 8.09 -26.54 17.91
CA PHE A 278 7.73 -25.40 17.07
C PHE A 278 8.31 -25.56 15.67
N THR A 279 7.44 -25.48 14.68
CA THR A 279 7.74 -25.63 13.25
C THR A 279 7.47 -24.34 12.46
N LEU A 280 6.99 -23.27 13.12
CA LEU A 280 6.62 -22.01 12.49
C LEU A 280 7.25 -20.80 13.21
N LEU A 281 7.93 -19.94 12.45
CA LEU A 281 8.27 -18.59 12.86
C LEU A 281 7.56 -17.59 11.96
N ASP A 282 6.82 -16.68 12.56
CA ASP A 282 6.15 -15.61 11.86
C ASP A 282 6.77 -14.26 12.27
N ILE A 283 7.42 -13.59 11.32
CA ILE A 283 8.16 -12.35 11.57
C ILE A 283 7.27 -11.10 11.45
N GLY A 284 5.97 -11.28 11.21
CA GLY A 284 4.99 -10.20 11.16
C GLY A 284 5.21 -9.21 10.01
N GLY A 285 4.72 -7.99 10.20
CA GLY A 285 4.80 -6.90 9.23
C GLY A 285 5.74 -5.76 9.67
N GLY A 286 5.52 -4.58 9.10
CA GLY A 286 6.31 -3.37 9.38
C GLY A 286 7.32 -2.97 8.31
N PHE A 287 7.38 -3.73 7.22
CA PHE A 287 8.25 -3.46 6.07
C PHE A 287 7.86 -2.17 5.34
N GLU A 288 8.83 -1.27 5.20
CA GLU A 288 8.70 -0.04 4.43
C GLU A 288 9.47 -0.16 3.11
N ASP A 289 8.94 0.50 2.07
CA ASP A 289 9.53 0.41 0.73
C ASP A 289 10.98 0.93 0.69
N ALA A 290 11.29 1.98 1.44
CA ALA A 290 12.59 2.64 1.42
C ALA A 290 13.70 1.85 2.14
N THR A 291 13.35 1.02 3.12
CA THR A 291 14.30 0.31 3.99
C THR A 291 14.28 -1.20 3.78
N PHE A 292 13.47 -1.71 2.84
CA PHE A 292 13.19 -3.14 2.70
C PHE A 292 14.44 -4.03 2.58
N GLU A 293 15.39 -3.71 1.70
CA GLU A 293 16.61 -4.53 1.55
C GLU A 293 17.45 -4.55 2.83
N ALA A 294 17.54 -3.42 3.54
CA ALA A 294 18.27 -3.35 4.79
C ALA A 294 17.57 -4.18 5.88
N SER A 295 16.24 -4.09 5.99
CA SER A 295 15.45 -4.95 6.87
C SER A 295 15.62 -6.42 6.53
N ALA A 296 15.59 -6.77 5.24
CA ALA A 296 15.75 -8.15 4.78
C ALA A 296 17.14 -8.70 5.10
N ALA A 297 18.20 -7.93 4.90
CA ALA A 297 19.56 -8.33 5.25
C ALA A 297 19.71 -8.60 6.76
N VAL A 298 19.20 -7.69 7.60
CA VAL A 298 19.23 -7.84 9.06
C VAL A 298 18.41 -9.06 9.52
N LEU A 299 17.25 -9.29 8.91
CA LEU A 299 16.42 -10.46 9.19
C LEU A 299 17.12 -11.76 8.83
N THR A 300 17.70 -11.84 7.64
CA THR A 300 18.43 -13.03 7.19
C THR A 300 19.59 -13.35 8.13
N GLU A 301 20.43 -12.34 8.45
CA GLU A 301 21.54 -12.52 9.39
C GLU A 301 21.05 -12.96 10.78
N ALA A 302 19.98 -12.34 11.30
CA ALA A 302 19.43 -12.71 12.60
C ALA A 302 18.83 -14.13 12.58
N ILE A 303 18.12 -14.51 11.51
CA ILE A 303 17.54 -15.85 11.37
C ILE A 303 18.66 -16.90 11.30
N GLU A 304 19.72 -16.68 10.54
CA GLU A 304 20.86 -17.60 10.45
C GLU A 304 21.55 -17.77 11.81
N ASN A 305 21.72 -16.67 12.56
CA ASN A 305 22.39 -16.68 13.86
C ASN A 305 21.54 -17.35 14.96
N TYR A 306 20.25 -17.07 15.03
CA TYR A 306 19.38 -17.54 16.10
C TYR A 306 18.62 -18.83 15.76
N PHE A 307 18.43 -19.14 14.47
CA PHE A 307 17.75 -20.33 13.98
C PHE A 307 18.64 -21.07 12.96
N PRO A 308 19.80 -21.62 13.38
CA PRO A 308 20.73 -22.29 12.46
C PRO A 308 20.11 -23.52 11.77
N ASP A 309 19.12 -24.15 12.39
CA ASP A 309 18.33 -25.26 11.83
C ASP A 309 17.11 -24.77 11.01
N CYS A 310 17.08 -23.51 10.56
CA CYS A 310 15.92 -22.89 9.89
C CYS A 310 15.44 -23.62 8.62
N LYS A 311 16.25 -24.50 8.02
CA LYS A 311 15.86 -25.25 6.82
C LYS A 311 14.66 -26.18 7.03
N SER A 312 14.38 -26.61 8.26
CA SER A 312 13.17 -27.37 8.61
C SER A 312 12.04 -26.48 9.16
N LEU A 313 12.31 -25.19 9.34
CA LEU A 313 11.39 -24.22 9.93
C LEU A 313 10.61 -23.52 8.82
N LYS A 314 9.27 -23.52 8.93
CA LYS A 314 8.46 -22.67 8.06
C LYS A 314 8.57 -21.23 8.57
N ILE A 315 9.14 -20.34 7.76
CA ILE A 315 9.20 -18.91 8.08
C ILE A 315 8.18 -18.17 7.21
N ILE A 316 7.31 -17.39 7.87
CA ILE A 316 6.33 -16.54 7.21
C ILE A 316 6.46 -15.10 7.69
N ALA A 317 5.83 -14.18 6.97
CA ALA A 317 5.71 -12.78 7.38
C ALA A 317 4.33 -12.25 6.99
N GLU A 318 3.93 -11.09 7.55
CA GLU A 318 2.63 -10.45 7.36
C GLU A 318 2.72 -9.06 6.67
N PRO A 319 3.37 -8.93 5.49
CA PRO A 319 3.50 -7.63 4.83
C PRO A 319 2.15 -7.11 4.31
N GLY A 320 1.78 -5.89 4.72
CA GLY A 320 0.65 -5.13 4.18
C GLY A 320 1.12 -3.99 3.28
N ARG A 321 1.49 -2.85 3.90
CA ARG A 321 1.86 -1.60 3.22
C ARG A 321 2.89 -1.79 2.11
N PHE A 322 3.92 -2.60 2.37
CA PHE A 322 4.99 -2.91 1.42
C PHE A 322 4.47 -3.26 0.02
N TYR A 323 3.39 -4.04 -0.07
CA TYR A 323 2.86 -4.50 -1.36
C TYR A 323 2.09 -3.44 -2.14
N VAL A 324 1.37 -2.56 -1.44
CA VAL A 324 0.29 -1.78 -2.07
C VAL A 324 0.47 -0.26 -1.99
N SER A 325 1.27 0.26 -1.06
CA SER A 325 1.39 1.71 -0.82
C SER A 325 1.60 2.50 -2.12
N LYS A 326 2.67 2.20 -2.86
CA LYS A 326 3.03 2.85 -4.13
C LYS A 326 2.15 2.49 -5.33
N ALA A 327 1.29 1.48 -5.20
CA ALA A 327 0.50 0.98 -6.33
C ALA A 327 -0.71 1.87 -6.65
N PHE A 328 -1.18 2.70 -5.71
CA PHE A 328 -2.39 3.51 -5.90
C PHE A 328 -2.07 5.00 -5.86
N HIS A 329 -2.65 5.72 -6.82
CA HIS A 329 -2.57 7.17 -6.95
C HIS A 329 -3.99 7.72 -6.91
N LEU A 330 -4.23 8.79 -6.15
CA LEU A 330 -5.53 9.44 -6.03
C LEU A 330 -5.52 10.76 -6.81
N ALA A 331 -6.55 11.01 -7.60
CA ALA A 331 -6.84 12.32 -8.18
C ALA A 331 -8.09 12.90 -7.51
N ALA A 332 -8.01 14.16 -7.07
CA ALA A 332 -9.09 14.88 -6.44
C ALA A 332 -9.28 16.26 -7.08
N ASN A 333 -10.54 16.63 -7.29
CA ASN A 333 -10.91 17.89 -7.93
C ASN A 333 -11.03 19.01 -6.89
N ILE A 334 -10.55 20.21 -7.22
CA ILE A 334 -10.74 21.41 -6.40
C ILE A 334 -12.17 21.91 -6.59
N ILE A 335 -13.01 21.75 -5.57
CA ILE A 335 -14.43 22.11 -5.57
C ILE A 335 -14.70 23.51 -4.99
N ALA A 336 -13.80 24.04 -4.15
CA ALA A 336 -13.87 25.40 -3.68
C ALA A 336 -12.48 25.97 -3.40
N ARG A 337 -12.38 27.31 -3.42
CA ARG A 337 -11.15 28.06 -3.12
C ARG A 337 -11.50 29.26 -2.26
N ARG A 338 -10.68 29.54 -1.24
CA ARG A 338 -10.69 30.79 -0.49
C ARG A 338 -9.28 31.37 -0.51
N ALA A 339 -9.14 32.61 -0.95
CA ALA A 339 -7.88 33.34 -0.85
C ALA A 339 -8.14 34.61 -0.03
N SER A 340 -7.23 34.94 0.89
CA SER A 340 -7.32 36.19 1.64
C SER A 340 -7.16 37.37 0.66
N GLY A 341 -8.24 38.12 0.44
CA GLY A 341 -8.24 39.26 -0.45
C GLY A 341 -7.46 40.43 0.14
N ASN A 342 -6.15 40.47 -0.07
CA ASN A 342 -5.38 41.73 -0.01
C ASN A 342 -5.20 42.29 -1.42
N GLU A 343 -6.33 42.67 -2.04
CA GLU A 343 -6.35 43.66 -3.13
C GLU A 343 -6.82 45.04 -2.63
N SER A 344 -6.79 45.29 -1.32
CA SER A 344 -7.15 46.61 -0.79
C SER A 344 -6.34 46.98 0.43
N GLN A 345 -5.56 48.05 0.24
CA GLN A 345 -4.85 48.89 1.22
C GLN A 345 -3.42 48.44 1.54
N GLY A 346 -2.50 49.22 0.96
CA GLY A 346 -1.09 49.14 1.24
C GLY A 346 -0.80 49.61 2.66
N GLU A 347 -0.10 48.75 3.40
CA GLU A 347 0.91 49.11 4.37
C GLU A 347 1.77 47.86 4.56
N ALA A 348 3.06 47.99 4.30
CA ALA A 348 4.03 46.91 4.48
C ALA A 348 4.22 46.65 5.98
N ALA A 349 3.30 45.90 6.58
CA ALA A 349 3.52 45.33 7.89
C ALA A 349 4.63 44.28 7.77
N SER A 350 5.69 44.44 8.55
CA SER A 350 6.80 43.50 8.67
C SER A 350 6.28 42.13 9.08
N VAL A 351 6.10 41.24 8.09
CA VAL A 351 5.66 39.87 8.29
C VAL A 351 6.77 39.14 9.04
N SER A 352 6.49 38.66 10.24
CA SER A 352 7.41 37.81 10.98
C SER A 352 7.72 36.54 10.17
N ALA A 353 8.89 35.92 10.36
CA ALA A 353 9.22 34.67 9.66
C ALA A 353 8.22 33.53 9.99
N GLU A 354 7.51 33.62 11.11
CA GLU A 354 6.45 32.69 11.54
C GLU A 354 5.13 32.91 10.76
N ASP A 355 4.83 34.13 10.32
CA ASP A 355 3.66 34.45 9.49
C ASP A 355 3.87 34.09 8.01
N ALA A 356 5.12 34.02 7.52
CA ALA A 356 5.44 33.76 6.12
C ALA A 356 5.02 32.37 5.62
N ASN A 357 4.82 31.41 6.54
CA ASN A 357 4.47 30.03 6.20
C ASN A 357 3.01 29.67 6.54
N ARG A 358 2.22 30.66 6.99
CA ARG A 358 0.79 30.48 7.24
C ARG A 358 0.06 30.38 5.88
N PRO A 359 -0.82 29.39 5.68
CA PRO A 359 -1.53 29.24 4.42
C PRO A 359 -2.39 30.48 4.13
N VAL A 360 -2.16 31.12 2.99
CA VAL A 360 -2.90 32.31 2.52
C VAL A 360 -4.00 31.96 1.51
N VAL A 361 -3.96 30.73 0.98
CA VAL A 361 -5.01 30.14 0.14
C VAL A 361 -5.48 28.82 0.76
N MET A 362 -6.79 28.57 0.70
CA MET A 362 -7.44 27.33 1.11
C MET A 362 -8.08 26.70 -0.12
N TYR A 363 -7.69 25.48 -0.46
CA TYR A 363 -8.32 24.66 -1.49
C TYR A 363 -9.15 23.57 -0.83
N TYR A 364 -10.38 23.40 -1.28
CA TYR A 364 -11.28 22.33 -0.84
C TYR A 364 -11.37 21.32 -1.97
N ILE A 365 -11.08 20.06 -1.68
CA ILE A 365 -11.16 18.95 -2.63
C ILE A 365 -12.32 18.02 -2.31
N ASN A 366 -12.70 17.18 -3.26
CA ASN A 366 -13.84 16.27 -3.15
C ASN A 366 -13.55 14.88 -2.56
N ASP A 367 -12.45 14.73 -1.83
CA ASP A 367 -12.16 13.58 -0.97
C ASP A 367 -11.40 14.09 0.27
N GLY A 368 -11.57 13.45 1.42
CA GLY A 368 -11.17 14.01 2.72
C GLY A 368 -10.76 12.97 3.76
N VAL A 369 -10.56 13.41 5.00
CA VAL A 369 -10.09 12.57 6.11
C VAL A 369 -11.10 11.49 6.54
N TYR A 370 -12.37 11.64 6.17
CA TYR A 370 -13.40 10.60 6.36
C TYR A 370 -13.43 9.59 5.21
N GLY A 371 -12.87 9.95 4.06
CA GLY A 371 -12.75 9.13 2.86
C GLY A 371 -11.34 8.55 2.75
N SER A 372 -10.65 8.82 1.65
CA SER A 372 -9.33 8.24 1.35
C SER A 372 -8.20 8.72 2.26
N PHE A 373 -8.33 9.90 2.86
CA PHE A 373 -7.30 10.51 3.69
C PHE A 373 -7.42 10.18 5.19
N ASN A 374 -8.26 9.21 5.54
CA ASN A 374 -8.34 8.71 6.92
C ASN A 374 -6.98 8.18 7.44
N CYS A 375 -6.07 7.80 6.52
CA CYS A 375 -4.69 7.43 6.81
C CYS A 375 -3.90 8.52 7.56
N ILE A 376 -4.28 9.79 7.43
CA ILE A 376 -3.65 10.89 8.20
C ILE A 376 -3.93 10.72 9.69
N LEU A 377 -5.18 10.34 10.04
CA LEU A 377 -5.64 10.21 11.41
C LEU A 377 -5.26 8.85 12.00
N PHE A 378 -5.53 7.76 11.27
CA PHE A 378 -5.41 6.39 11.79
C PHE A 378 -4.06 5.73 11.51
N ASP A 379 -3.34 6.20 10.50
CA ASP A 379 -2.08 5.61 10.03
C ASP A 379 -0.90 6.60 10.07
N HIS A 380 -1.15 7.81 10.59
CA HIS A 380 -0.17 8.89 10.77
C HIS A 380 0.62 9.26 9.50
N GLN A 381 -0.02 9.11 8.34
CA GLN A 381 0.61 9.42 7.06
C GLN A 381 0.63 10.92 6.79
N ILE A 382 1.71 11.36 6.15
CA ILE A 382 1.82 12.71 5.59
C ILE A 382 1.64 12.59 4.08
N VAL A 383 0.61 13.27 3.56
CA VAL A 383 0.32 13.28 2.12
C VAL A 383 0.84 14.56 1.48
N HIS A 384 1.32 14.44 0.24
CA HIS A 384 1.90 15.53 -0.51
C HIS A 384 1.11 15.77 -1.81
N PRO A 385 0.25 16.80 -1.86
CA PRO A 385 -0.48 17.13 -3.08
C PRO A 385 0.50 17.64 -4.15
N TYR A 386 0.28 17.24 -5.40
CA TYR A 386 0.88 17.88 -6.57
C TYR A 386 -0.19 18.24 -7.60
N VAL A 387 0.10 19.21 -8.47
CA VAL A 387 -0.86 19.64 -9.49
C VAL A 387 -0.90 18.60 -10.60
N LEU A 388 -2.05 17.94 -10.75
CA LEU A 388 -2.30 17.01 -11.86
C LEU A 388 -2.75 17.76 -13.11
N SER A 389 -3.68 18.70 -12.97
CA SER A 389 -4.16 19.52 -14.08
C SER A 389 -4.52 20.92 -13.62
N LYS A 390 -4.18 21.90 -14.47
CA LYS A 390 -4.49 23.31 -14.27
C LYS A 390 -5.02 23.93 -15.56
N GLY A 391 -6.22 24.50 -15.54
CA GLY A 391 -6.87 25.10 -16.70
C GLY A 391 -7.01 24.14 -17.88
N GLY A 392 -7.20 22.84 -17.61
CA GLY A 392 -7.23 21.77 -18.62
C GLY A 392 -5.86 21.37 -19.19
N SER A 393 -4.77 22.04 -18.79
CA SER A 393 -3.40 21.63 -19.09
C SER A 393 -2.90 20.60 -18.08
N PHE A 394 -2.09 19.64 -18.53
CA PHE A 394 -1.34 18.69 -17.67
C PHE A 394 0.12 19.11 -17.48
N HIS A 395 0.45 20.33 -17.91
CA HIS A 395 1.77 20.94 -17.75
C HIS A 395 1.63 22.25 -16.99
N VAL A 396 2.37 22.35 -15.90
CA VAL A 396 2.48 23.54 -15.04
C VAL A 396 3.94 24.00 -15.10
N PRO A 397 4.22 25.19 -15.65
CA PRO A 397 5.59 25.70 -15.72
C PRO A 397 6.20 25.84 -14.32
N SER A 398 7.48 25.50 -14.16
CA SER A 398 8.20 25.68 -12.89
C SER A 398 8.35 27.14 -12.46
N SER A 399 8.18 28.08 -13.40
CA SER A 399 8.16 29.52 -13.14
C SER A 399 6.85 30.01 -12.55
N GLU A 400 5.84 29.15 -12.41
CA GLU A 400 4.53 29.55 -11.89
C GLU A 400 4.62 29.91 -10.40
N PRO A 401 4.17 31.11 -9.98
CA PRO A 401 4.27 31.53 -8.59
C PRO A 401 3.46 30.62 -7.65
N VAL A 402 4.14 30.06 -6.65
CA VAL A 402 3.52 29.25 -5.59
C VAL A 402 3.31 30.07 -4.32
N ARG A 403 2.30 29.68 -3.54
CA ARG A 403 1.96 30.28 -2.25
C ARG A 403 1.74 29.20 -1.19
N PRO A 404 2.06 29.49 0.09
CA PRO A 404 1.62 28.68 1.21
C PRO A 404 0.10 28.50 1.15
N SER A 405 -0.34 27.25 1.07
CA SER A 405 -1.73 26.86 0.85
C SER A 405 -2.11 25.72 1.78
N SER A 406 -3.38 25.64 2.15
CA SER A 406 -3.95 24.50 2.87
C SER A 406 -4.93 23.75 1.96
N VAL A 407 -5.03 22.43 2.13
CA VAL A 407 -5.95 21.55 1.38
C VAL A 407 -6.90 20.89 2.36
N TRP A 408 -8.20 21.01 2.11
CA TRP A 408 -9.30 20.58 2.95
C TRP A 408 -10.16 19.56 2.21
N GLY A 409 -10.79 18.64 2.92
CA GLY A 409 -11.80 17.75 2.35
C GLY A 409 -13.18 18.40 2.21
N PRO A 410 -14.18 17.63 1.74
CA PRO A 410 -15.49 18.15 1.37
C PRO A 410 -16.50 18.19 2.52
N THR A 411 -16.18 17.64 3.69
CA THR A 411 -17.15 17.47 4.77
C THR A 411 -17.47 18.79 5.50
N CYS A 412 -18.55 18.76 6.29
CA CYS A 412 -18.90 19.90 7.14
C CYS A 412 -18.06 19.98 8.42
N ASP A 413 -17.09 19.08 8.61
CA ASP A 413 -16.25 19.04 9.81
C ASP A 413 -14.94 19.82 9.61
N SER A 414 -14.63 20.67 10.56
CA SER A 414 -13.37 21.45 10.59
C SER A 414 -12.11 20.60 10.77
N ILE A 415 -12.22 19.34 11.18
CA ILE A 415 -11.06 18.45 11.26
C ILE A 415 -10.69 17.85 9.89
N ASP A 416 -11.51 18.06 8.86
CA ASP A 416 -11.31 17.58 7.49
C ASP A 416 -10.23 18.38 6.75
N LEU A 417 -9.02 18.34 7.30
CA LEU A 417 -7.84 19.03 6.84
C LEU A 417 -6.85 17.99 6.28
N VAL A 418 -6.75 17.92 4.95
CA VAL A 418 -5.89 16.96 4.24
C VAL A 418 -4.43 17.38 4.26
N CYS A 419 -4.14 18.67 4.09
CA CYS A 419 -2.78 19.19 4.14
C CYS A 419 -2.77 20.57 4.80
N PRO A 420 -2.20 20.73 6.01
CA PRO A 420 -2.22 21.99 6.74
C PRO A 420 -1.41 23.10 6.07
N SER A 421 -0.30 22.75 5.41
CA SER A 421 0.53 23.69 4.66
C SER A 421 1.31 22.99 3.55
N THR A 422 1.23 23.53 2.34
CA THR A 422 1.96 23.11 1.14
C THR A 422 2.19 24.31 0.21
N GLN A 423 3.10 24.18 -0.75
CA GLN A 423 3.32 25.20 -1.78
C GLN A 423 2.57 24.80 -3.05
N LEU A 424 1.55 25.57 -3.41
CA LEU A 424 0.75 25.35 -4.64
C LEU A 424 0.64 26.64 -5.45
N PRO A 425 0.49 26.56 -6.79
CA PRO A 425 0.25 27.74 -7.62
C PRO A 425 -0.96 28.53 -7.11
N GLU A 426 -0.80 29.85 -6.93
CA GLU A 426 -1.89 30.73 -6.46
C GLU A 426 -3.05 30.80 -7.46
N SER A 427 -2.71 30.59 -8.73
CA SER A 427 -3.55 30.58 -9.92
C SER A 427 -4.38 29.31 -10.10
N LEU A 428 -4.28 28.31 -9.21
CA LEU A 428 -5.20 27.18 -9.22
C LEU A 428 -6.63 27.67 -8.99
N ALA A 429 -7.57 27.09 -9.73
CA ALA A 429 -8.98 27.46 -9.72
C ALA A 429 -9.87 26.25 -9.37
N VAL A 430 -11.14 26.54 -9.11
CA VAL A 430 -12.18 25.50 -9.01
C VAL A 430 -12.26 24.76 -10.35
N GLY A 431 -12.29 23.43 -10.29
CA GLY A 431 -12.25 22.54 -11.45
C GLY A 431 -10.85 22.02 -11.78
N ASP A 432 -9.77 22.61 -11.24
CA ASP A 432 -8.42 22.06 -11.35
C ASP A 432 -8.26 20.79 -10.51
N TRP A 433 -7.23 19.99 -10.80
CA TRP A 433 -7.04 18.69 -10.18
C TRP A 433 -5.70 18.61 -9.44
N LEU A 434 -5.77 18.12 -8.21
CA LEU A 434 -4.62 17.68 -7.44
C LEU A 434 -4.51 16.16 -7.50
N ALA A 435 -3.29 15.65 -7.39
CA ALA A 435 -3.06 14.23 -7.23
C ALA A 435 -2.15 13.94 -6.04
N PHE A 436 -2.23 12.70 -5.57
CA PHE A 436 -1.55 12.19 -4.39
C PHE A 436 -1.01 10.79 -4.71
N GLU A 437 0.29 10.60 -4.53
CA GLU A 437 0.95 9.31 -4.69
C GLU A 437 0.94 8.51 -3.38
N ASN A 438 1.29 7.23 -3.45
CA ASN A 438 1.46 6.35 -2.29
C ASN A 438 0.16 6.15 -1.46
N MET A 439 -0.99 6.19 -2.12
CA MET A 439 -2.31 6.16 -1.47
C MET A 439 -2.91 4.75 -1.40
N GLY A 440 -2.10 3.70 -1.45
CA GLY A 440 -2.59 2.32 -1.53
C GLY A 440 -2.71 1.54 -0.22
N ALA A 441 -2.18 2.07 0.88
CA ALA A 441 -2.16 1.39 2.17
C ALA A 441 -3.00 2.16 3.20
N TYR A 442 -3.94 1.47 3.86
CA TYR A 442 -4.77 2.04 4.94
C TYR A 442 -5.57 3.29 4.53
N THR A 443 -5.98 3.35 3.27
CA THR A 443 -6.81 4.41 2.69
C THR A 443 -8.25 3.89 2.50
N VAL A 444 -8.54 3.30 1.34
CA VAL A 444 -9.88 2.86 0.94
C VAL A 444 -10.50 1.87 1.94
N CYS A 445 -9.69 1.04 2.61
CA CYS A 445 -10.17 0.01 3.53
C CYS A 445 -10.85 0.55 4.81
N ALA A 446 -10.55 1.79 5.19
CA ALA A 446 -11.09 2.45 6.38
C ALA A 446 -11.91 3.70 6.04
N ALA A 447 -12.15 3.94 4.74
CA ALA A 447 -12.97 5.04 4.28
C ALA A 447 -14.45 4.84 4.65
N SER A 448 -15.13 5.93 4.96
CA SER A 448 -16.54 5.99 5.32
C SER A 448 -17.31 6.88 4.34
N GLN A 449 -18.64 6.82 4.39
CA GLN A 449 -19.52 7.70 3.64
C GLN A 449 -20.12 8.80 4.54
N PHE A 450 -19.32 9.33 5.46
CA PHE A 450 -19.74 10.45 6.31
C PHE A 450 -20.16 11.66 5.45
N ASN A 451 -21.20 12.38 5.88
CA ASN A 451 -21.91 13.40 5.08
C ASN A 451 -22.51 12.91 3.73
N GLY A 452 -22.51 11.60 3.46
CA GLY A 452 -23.11 11.03 2.25
C GLY A 452 -22.20 11.04 1.02
N PHE A 453 -20.92 11.39 1.16
CA PHE A 453 -19.96 11.33 0.07
C PHE A 453 -19.65 9.89 -0.31
N GLU A 454 -19.66 9.59 -1.62
CA GLU A 454 -19.31 8.26 -2.13
C GLU A 454 -17.80 8.00 -2.05
N LEU A 455 -17.44 6.72 -2.01
CA LEU A 455 -16.04 6.30 -2.05
C LEU A 455 -15.47 6.47 -3.47
N SER A 456 -14.23 6.93 -3.55
CA SER A 456 -13.50 7.09 -4.81
C SER A 456 -13.33 5.76 -5.55
N ASN A 457 -13.77 5.71 -6.81
CA ASN A 457 -13.67 4.52 -7.67
C ASN A 457 -12.22 4.23 -8.07
N VAL A 458 -11.90 2.97 -8.36
CA VAL A 458 -10.55 2.54 -8.78
C VAL A 458 -10.52 2.18 -10.26
N THR A 459 -9.62 2.84 -11.00
CA THR A 459 -9.23 2.45 -12.37
C THR A 459 -7.99 1.59 -12.30
N TYR A 460 -7.99 0.43 -12.96
CA TYR A 460 -6.87 -0.51 -12.89
C TYR A 460 -6.01 -0.48 -14.15
N THR A 461 -4.70 -0.47 -13.98
CA THR A 461 -3.73 -0.69 -15.06
C THR A 461 -2.74 -1.78 -14.69
N SER A 462 -2.28 -2.53 -15.69
CA SER A 462 -1.14 -3.43 -15.57
C SER A 462 0.19 -2.70 -15.76
N GLY A 463 0.20 -1.37 -15.91
CA GLY A 463 1.40 -0.59 -16.16
C GLY A 463 1.91 -0.73 -17.62
N GLY A 464 3.17 -0.38 -17.83
CA GLY A 464 3.87 -0.53 -19.12
C GLY A 464 5.04 -1.53 -19.05
N GLY A 465 5.54 -1.94 -20.22
CA GLY A 465 6.74 -2.79 -20.33
C GLY A 465 6.55 -4.24 -19.88
N GLN A 466 7.67 -4.91 -19.56
CA GLN A 466 7.69 -6.36 -19.31
C GLN A 466 6.83 -6.78 -18.09
N SER A 467 6.89 -6.03 -16.98
CA SER A 467 6.07 -6.34 -15.80
C SER A 467 4.58 -6.31 -16.10
N SER A 468 4.13 -5.48 -17.05
CA SER A 468 2.72 -5.46 -17.47
C SER A 468 2.31 -6.75 -18.17
N ALA A 469 3.18 -7.32 -19.00
CA ALA A 469 2.90 -8.59 -19.67
C ALA A 469 2.80 -9.72 -18.65
N GLU A 470 3.69 -9.73 -17.65
CA GLU A 470 3.69 -10.73 -16.59
C GLU A 470 2.44 -10.67 -15.71
N VAL A 471 2.03 -9.48 -15.26
CA VAL A 471 0.79 -9.30 -14.48
C VAL A 471 -0.41 -9.89 -15.22
N ARG A 472 -0.54 -9.55 -16.51
CA ARG A 472 -1.64 -10.04 -17.36
C ARG A 472 -1.59 -11.54 -17.53
N ARG A 473 -0.41 -12.10 -17.83
CA ARG A 473 -0.20 -13.55 -17.98
C ARG A 473 -0.56 -14.30 -16.70
N VAL A 474 -0.13 -13.80 -15.54
CA VAL A 474 -0.41 -14.40 -14.23
C VAL A 474 -1.91 -14.37 -13.93
N LEU A 475 -2.58 -13.23 -14.12
CA LEU A 475 -4.02 -13.09 -13.87
C LEU A 475 -4.86 -13.91 -14.86
N ALA A 476 -4.53 -13.90 -16.14
CA ALA A 476 -5.22 -14.68 -17.16
C ALA A 476 -5.07 -16.19 -16.92
N GLY A 477 -3.86 -16.65 -16.58
CA GLY A 477 -3.63 -18.06 -16.29
C GLY A 477 -4.36 -18.58 -15.04
N ALA A 478 -4.62 -17.71 -14.06
CA ALA A 478 -5.27 -18.08 -12.81
C ALA A 478 -6.79 -17.85 -12.80
N TYR A 479 -7.29 -16.83 -13.52
CA TYR A 479 -8.70 -16.40 -13.45
C TYR A 479 -9.28 -15.94 -14.79
N GLY A 480 -8.53 -16.01 -15.88
CA GLY A 480 -9.07 -15.71 -17.20
C GLY A 480 -10.15 -16.70 -17.58
N GLU A 481 -11.14 -16.25 -18.34
CA GLU A 481 -12.06 -17.18 -18.99
C GLU A 481 -11.25 -18.04 -19.96
N ALA A 482 -11.36 -19.36 -19.85
CA ALA A 482 -10.84 -20.25 -20.88
C ALA A 482 -11.51 -19.83 -22.20
N GLY A 483 -10.75 -19.16 -23.07
CA GLY A 483 -11.23 -18.76 -24.38
C GLY A 483 -11.89 -19.97 -25.01
N GLY A 484 -13.18 -19.84 -25.31
CA GLY A 484 -13.96 -20.92 -25.90
C GLY A 484 -13.25 -21.41 -27.14
N VAL A 485 -12.65 -22.59 -27.06
CA VAL A 485 -12.43 -23.42 -28.23
C VAL A 485 -13.81 -23.92 -28.63
N SER A 486 -14.56 -23.06 -29.30
CA SER A 486 -15.77 -23.45 -30.00
C SER A 486 -15.36 -24.18 -31.28
N GLY A 487 -15.63 -25.49 -31.32
CA GLY A 487 -15.95 -26.25 -32.53
C GLY A 487 -14.84 -26.48 -33.53
#